data_AF-A0A0B6AEH4-F1
#
_entry.id   AF-A0A0B6AEH4-F1
#
_cell.length_a   1.000
_cell.length_b   1.000
_cell.length_c   1.000
_cell.angle_alpha   90.00
_cell.angle_beta   90.00
_cell.angle_gamma   90.00
#
_symmetry.space_group_name_H-M   'P 1'
#
loop_
_entity.id
_entity.type
_entity.pdbx_description
1 polymer ?
#
loop_
_entity_poly.entity_id
_entity_poly.type
_entity_poly.pdbx_seq_one_letter_code
_entity_poly.pdbx_strand_id
1 'polypeptide(L)'
;MEYVKRETAISELTHHMDDILNKYNLQGVSVYEEEGEGNHYYLGYTVKKNDQVFMLNRPYLKDKDGKLAVEKQEWTVQGNEGETNGHASLEDAFQKIDEIVH
;
A
#
# COMPACT_ATOMS: atom_id res chain seq x y z
N MET A 1 4.76 19.70 -0.72
CA MET A 1 4.92 18.26 -0.50
C MET A 1 6.13 18.06 0.37
N GLU A 2 6.01 17.28 1.44
CA GLU A 2 7.13 16.96 2.33
C GLU A 2 7.82 15.70 1.81
N TYR A 3 9.13 15.79 1.55
CA TYR A 3 9.93 14.68 1.06
C TYR A 3 10.63 13.98 2.23
N VAL A 4 10.36 12.69 2.40
CA VAL A 4 10.96 11.82 3.41
C VAL A 4 11.95 10.85 2.77
N LYS A 5 12.90 10.34 3.55
CA LYS A 5 13.75 9.25 3.06
C LYS A 5 12.89 8.01 2.81
N ARG A 6 13.22 7.25 1.77
CA ARG A 6 12.58 5.97 1.48
C ARG A 6 12.55 5.05 2.70
N GLU A 7 13.66 4.99 3.44
CA GLU A 7 13.78 4.16 4.65
C GLU A 7 12.83 4.60 5.76
N THR A 8 12.54 5.91 5.85
CA THR A 8 11.56 6.44 6.81
C THR A 8 10.16 5.98 6.44
N ALA A 9 9.77 6.11 5.16
CA ALA A 9 8.46 5.64 4.69
C ALA A 9 8.27 4.12 4.88
N ILE A 10 9.30 3.32 4.56
CA ILE A 10 9.27 1.86 4.79
C ILE A 10 9.19 1.54 6.28
N SER A 11 9.94 2.26 7.12
CA SER A 11 9.92 2.04 8.57
C SER A 11 8.55 2.34 9.15
N GLU A 12 7.89 3.41 8.71
CA GLU A 12 6.51 3.72 9.12
C GLU A 12 5.55 2.59 8.74
N LEU A 13 5.57 2.13 7.49
CA LEU A 13 4.74 0.98 7.06
C LEU A 13 5.02 -0.26 7.90
N THR A 14 6.30 -0.57 8.14
CA THR A 14 6.72 -1.74 8.92
C THR A 14 6.19 -1.70 10.35
N HIS A 15 6.21 -0.54 11.02
CA HIS A 15 5.70 -0.39 12.38
C HIS A 15 4.19 -0.67 12.49
N HIS A 16 3.42 -0.48 11.42
CA HIS A 16 1.97 -0.70 11.41
C HIS A 16 1.56 -2.12 10.97
N MET A 17 2.51 -2.96 10.54
CA MET A 17 2.20 -4.28 9.99
C MET A 17 1.48 -5.19 10.99
N ASP A 18 1.94 -5.26 12.24
CA ASP A 18 1.32 -6.12 13.26
C ASP A 18 -0.11 -5.65 13.59
N ASP A 19 -0.34 -4.34 13.64
CA ASP A 19 -1.67 -3.78 13.86
C ASP A 19 -2.63 -4.16 12.72
N ILE A 20 -2.16 -4.04 11.47
CA ILE A 20 -2.94 -4.35 10.27
C ILE A 20 -3.21 -5.86 10.17
N LEU A 21 -2.20 -6.70 10.41
CA LEU A 21 -2.31 -8.16 10.40
C LEU A 21 -3.45 -8.61 11.32
N ASN A 22 -3.47 -8.07 12.54
CA ASN A 22 -4.46 -8.42 13.55
C ASN A 22 -5.83 -7.78 13.29
N LYS A 23 -5.87 -6.47 12.98
CA LYS A 23 -7.13 -5.72 12.78
C LYS A 23 -7.97 -6.30 11.65
N TYR A 24 -7.34 -6.71 10.56
CA TYR A 24 -8.02 -7.19 9.36
C TYR A 24 -8.00 -8.72 9.19
N ASN A 25 -7.54 -9.45 10.21
CA ASN A 25 -7.46 -10.91 10.25
C ASN A 25 -6.76 -11.49 9.01
N LEU A 26 -5.53 -11.01 8.76
CA LEU A 26 -4.74 -11.40 7.60
C LEU A 26 -3.92 -12.66 7.88
N GLN A 27 -3.70 -13.48 6.85
CA GLN A 27 -2.78 -14.62 6.89
C GLN A 27 -1.31 -14.20 6.74
N GLY A 28 -1.06 -13.00 6.23
CA GLY A 28 0.27 -12.44 6.07
C GLY A 28 0.23 -10.99 5.60
N VAL A 29 1.27 -10.24 5.95
CA VAL A 29 1.50 -8.87 5.49
C VAL A 29 2.99 -8.67 5.28
N SER A 30 3.37 -7.95 4.23
CA SER A 30 4.74 -7.45 4.00
C SER A 30 4.69 -6.06 3.36
N VAL A 31 5.78 -5.32 3.41
CA VAL A 31 5.89 -4.05 2.66
C VAL A 31 5.85 -4.36 1.15
N TYR A 32 5.05 -3.59 0.41
CA TYR A 32 5.04 -3.56 -1.05
C TYR A 32 5.75 -2.29 -1.52
N GLU A 33 6.51 -2.43 -2.60
CA GLU A 33 7.26 -1.34 -3.20
C GLU A 33 7.47 -1.57 -4.70
N GLU A 34 7.24 -0.52 -5.50
CA GLU A 34 7.41 -0.56 -6.95
C GLU A 34 7.92 0.78 -7.51
N GLU A 35 8.91 0.73 -8.40
CA GLU A 35 9.33 1.90 -9.18
C GLU A 35 8.42 2.04 -10.41
N GLY A 36 7.75 3.18 -10.54
CA GLY A 36 6.92 3.51 -11.70
C GLY A 36 7.68 4.24 -12.81
N GLU A 37 6.96 4.65 -13.86
CA GLU A 37 7.56 5.45 -14.93
C GLU A 37 7.99 6.85 -14.45
N GLY A 38 9.13 7.31 -14.97
CA GLY A 38 9.67 8.64 -14.65
C GLY A 38 10.11 8.74 -13.19
N ASN A 39 9.39 9.54 -12.41
CA ASN A 39 9.66 9.74 -10.99
C ASN A 39 8.53 9.20 -10.08
N HIS A 40 7.63 8.39 -10.61
CA HIS A 40 6.58 7.76 -9.81
C HIS A 40 7.13 6.59 -9.01
N TYR A 41 6.54 6.38 -7.84
CA TYR A 41 6.92 5.34 -6.90
C TYR A 41 5.69 4.88 -6.14
N TYR A 42 5.54 3.60 -5.88
CA TYR A 42 4.38 3.06 -5.17
C TYR A 42 4.86 2.33 -3.92
N LEU A 43 4.22 2.64 -2.79
CA LEU A 43 4.51 2.04 -1.49
C LEU A 43 3.24 1.64 -0.77
N GLY A 44 3.31 0.53 -0.05
CA GLY A 44 2.22 0.08 0.80
C GLY A 44 2.44 -1.34 1.33
N TYR A 45 1.43 -2.19 1.17
CA TYR A 45 1.42 -3.55 1.71
C TYR A 45 1.09 -4.60 0.65
N THR A 46 1.81 -5.71 0.68
CA THR A 46 1.31 -6.98 0.12
C THR A 46 0.62 -7.72 1.25
N VAL A 47 -0.67 -8.05 1.10
CA VAL A 47 -1.44 -8.77 2.12
C VAL A 47 -1.95 -10.08 1.58
N LYS A 48 -2.04 -11.08 2.47
CA LYS A 48 -2.65 -12.37 2.19
C LYS A 48 -3.93 -12.53 3.02
N LYS A 49 -5.07 -12.77 2.37
CA LYS A 49 -6.37 -13.02 3.01
C LYS A 49 -7.15 -14.09 2.22
N ASN A 50 -7.73 -15.07 2.92
CA ASN A 50 -8.46 -16.20 2.32
C ASN A 50 -7.71 -16.87 1.15
N ASP A 51 -6.40 -17.09 1.33
CA ASP A 51 -5.47 -17.66 0.34
C ASP A 51 -5.28 -16.84 -0.95
N GLN A 52 -5.81 -15.62 -1.01
CA GLN A 52 -5.57 -14.65 -2.07
C GLN A 52 -4.55 -13.60 -1.63
N VAL A 53 -3.84 -13.03 -2.60
CA VAL A 53 -2.83 -11.99 -2.40
C VAL A 53 -3.32 -10.70 -3.03
N PHE A 54 -3.19 -9.61 -2.28
CA PHE A 54 -3.54 -8.26 -2.73
C PHE A 54 -2.38 -7.31 -2.49
N MET A 55 -2.15 -6.39 -3.42
CA MET A 55 -1.24 -5.26 -3.23
C MET A 55 -2.08 -4.02 -2.94
N LEU A 56 -1.85 -3.42 -1.77
CA LEU A 56 -2.39 -2.13 -1.37
C LEU A 56 -1.29 -1.12 -1.48
N ASN A 57 -1.41 -0.13 -2.36
CA ASN A 57 -0.35 0.85 -2.54
C ASN A 57 -0.90 2.27 -2.66
N ARG A 58 -0.02 3.24 -2.45
CA ARG A 58 -0.27 4.67 -2.65
C ARG A 58 0.84 5.24 -3.54
N PRO A 59 0.52 6.19 -4.42
CA PRO A 59 1.53 6.84 -5.26
C PRO A 59 2.34 7.90 -4.49
N TYR A 60 3.63 7.93 -4.80
CA TYR A 60 4.63 8.87 -4.34
C TYR A 60 5.41 9.43 -5.54
N LEU A 61 5.98 10.62 -5.37
CA LEU A 61 6.98 11.19 -6.25
C LEU A 61 8.36 11.04 -5.62
N LYS A 62 9.29 10.44 -6.36
CA LYS A 62 10.71 10.32 -6.02
C LYS A 62 11.46 11.55 -6.52
N ASP A 63 12.24 12.20 -5.67
CA ASP A 63 13.13 13.27 -6.09
C ASP A 63 14.49 12.73 -6.57
N LYS A 64 15.35 13.63 -7.05
CA LYS A 64 16.70 13.32 -7.53
C LYS A 64 17.63 12.73 -6.45
N ASP A 65 17.32 12.95 -5.17
CA ASP A 65 18.08 12.46 -4.02
C ASP A 65 17.49 11.14 -3.49
N GLY A 66 16.47 10.59 -4.17
CA GLY A 66 15.80 9.34 -3.82
C GLY A 66 14.77 9.46 -2.68
N LYS A 67 14.41 10.68 -2.28
CA LYS A 67 13.37 10.91 -1.27
C LYS A 67 11.99 10.82 -1.89
N LEU A 68 11.01 10.44 -1.09
CA LEU A 68 9.64 10.21 -1.51
C LEU A 68 8.72 11.26 -0.90
N ALA A 69 7.78 11.76 -1.69
CA ALA A 69 6.67 12.56 -1.19
C ALA A 69 5.35 11.98 -1.68
N VAL A 70 4.33 11.94 -0.82
CA VAL A 70 3.00 11.45 -1.20
C VAL A 70 2.47 12.30 -2.37
N GLU A 71 2.14 11.63 -3.47
CA GLU A 71 1.55 12.29 -4.64
C GLU A 71 0.04 12.49 -4.44
N LYS A 72 -0.65 11.43 -4.01
CA LYS A 72 -2.10 11.43 -3.75
C LYS A 72 -2.41 10.71 -2.45
N GLN A 73 -3.42 11.21 -1.73
CA GLN A 73 -3.93 10.62 -0.49
C GLN A 73 -5.03 9.58 -0.80
N GLU A 74 -4.73 8.62 -1.68
CA GLU A 74 -5.62 7.55 -2.06
C GLU A 74 -4.86 6.22 -2.14
N TRP A 75 -5.56 5.13 -1.82
CA TRP A 75 -5.04 3.79 -1.96
C TRP A 75 -5.60 3.12 -3.21
N THR A 76 -4.76 2.27 -3.76
CA THR A 76 -5.05 1.33 -4.83
C THR A 76 -5.05 -0.07 -4.25
N VAL A 77 -6.05 -0.87 -4.60
CA VAL A 77 -6.13 -2.31 -4.31
C VAL A 77 -6.00 -3.06 -5.63
N GLN A 78 -4.95 -3.87 -5.74
CA GLN A 78 -4.69 -4.75 -6.88
C GLN A 78 -4.78 -6.21 -6.41
N GLY A 79 -5.48 -7.03 -7.17
CA GLY A 79 -5.58 -8.47 -6.95
C GLY A 79 -5.88 -9.22 -8.25
N ASN A 80 -6.21 -10.52 -8.14
CA ASN A 80 -6.44 -11.37 -9.32
C ASN A 80 -7.61 -10.89 -10.20
N GLU A 81 -8.64 -10.27 -9.61
CA GLU A 81 -9.82 -9.78 -10.35
C GLU A 81 -9.60 -8.41 -11.00
N GLY A 82 -8.45 -7.77 -10.74
CA GLY A 82 -8.08 -6.49 -11.31
C GLY A 82 -7.66 -5.45 -10.26
N GLU A 83 -7.76 -4.18 -10.64
CA GLU A 83 -7.33 -3.04 -9.85
C GLU A 83 -8.52 -2.11 -9.55
N THR A 84 -8.57 -1.58 -8.33
CA THR A 84 -9.50 -0.52 -7.94
C THR A 84 -8.74 0.59 -7.21
N ASN A 85 -9.03 1.84 -7.60
CA ASN A 85 -8.32 3.04 -7.12
C ASN A 85 -9.28 3.98 -6.37
N GLY A 86 -8.73 4.98 -5.69
CA GLY A 86 -9.51 6.05 -5.06
C GLY A 86 -10.02 5.76 -3.64
N HIS A 87 -9.48 4.73 -2.99
CA HIS A 87 -9.83 4.40 -1.61
C HIS A 87 -9.21 5.43 -0.66
N ALA A 88 -10.02 6.17 0.10
CA ALA A 88 -9.52 7.30 0.89
C ALA A 88 -8.69 6.87 2.11
N SER A 89 -8.83 5.62 2.54
CA SER A 89 -8.18 5.06 3.72
C SER A 89 -7.81 3.58 3.53
N LEU A 90 -7.00 3.05 4.45
CA LEU A 90 -6.76 1.60 4.50
C LEU A 90 -8.04 0.85 4.85
N GLU A 91 -8.89 1.42 5.71
CA GLU A 91 -10.21 0.87 6.05
C GLU A 91 -11.07 0.67 4.80
N ASP A 92 -11.18 1.67 3.92
CA ASP A 92 -11.93 1.56 2.67
C ASP A 92 -11.34 0.49 1.76
N ALA A 93 -10.00 0.45 1.66
CA ALA A 93 -9.29 -0.53 0.84
C ALA A 93 -9.49 -1.96 1.35
N PHE A 94 -9.47 -2.17 2.67
CA PHE A 94 -9.73 -3.48 3.27
C PHE A 94 -11.21 -3.88 3.19
N GLN A 95 -12.15 -2.93 3.28
CA GLN A 95 -13.55 -3.20 2.99
C GLN A 95 -13.70 -3.73 1.55
N LYS A 96 -12.98 -3.15 0.59
CA LYS A 96 -13.01 -3.65 -0.79
C LYS A 96 -12.45 -5.07 -0.91
N ILE A 97 -11.38 -5.40 -0.19
CA ILE A 97 -10.84 -6.77 -0.15
C ILE A 97 -11.87 -7.73 0.44
N ASP A 98 -12.56 -7.34 1.50
CA ASP A 98 -13.62 -8.15 2.11
C ASP A 98 -14.76 -8.42 1.12
N GLU A 99 -15.16 -7.45 0.30
CA GLU A 99 -16.15 -7.65 -0.76
C GLU A 99 -15.69 -8.63 -1.86
N ILE A 100 -14.38 -8.74 -2.12
CA ILE A 100 -13.82 -9.63 -3.16
C ILE A 100 -13.73 -11.08 -2.65
N VAL A 101 -13.45 -11.27 -1.36
CA VAL A 101 -13.21 -12.61 -0.78
C VAL A 101 -14.45 -13.28 -0.17
N HIS A 102 -15.61 -12.60 -0.16
CA HIS A 102 -16.91 -13.15 0.26
C HIS A 102 -17.72 -13.67 -0.94
#